data_AF-M9M774-F1
#
_entry.id   AF-M9M774-F1
#
_cell.length_a   1.000
_cell.length_b   1.000
_cell.length_c   1.000
_cell.angle_alpha   90.00
_cell.angle_beta   90.00
_cell.angle_gamma   90.00
#
_symmetry.space_group_name_H-M   'P 1'
#
loop_
_entity.id
_entity.type
_entity.pdbx_description
1 polymer ?
#
loop_
_entity_poly.entity_id
_entity_poly.type
_entity_poly.pdbx_seq_one_letter_code
_entity_poly.pdbx_strand_id
1 'polypeptide(L)'
;MVAINGTYDVMLVPLLMPIADILNFLPPKVRSIDPSPLIPFTHDEITALGLSADQYNAGTNHPVMLELGYQDHTGPGPRFFRPSFDEAKLEVLGMRHPSLNGKQPSSAEKGFVYKQLILFSNVLLATSSNLIAGLRSKLVTITPSKSPSIYSVDEATILYNVKDYLEVVFSKDGEQGSVAGNGAIKWAGRPWYGWATGDTLTQFVFDAEHPKIAPVPYKADTRVRVPAFYDPSKASLAGAVQPEWSETDGVASWRFQADYYSKDIKAADAV
;
A
#
# COMPACT_ATOMS: atom_id res chain seq x y z
N MET A 1 18.34 1.11 -14.31
CA MET A 1 18.55 1.13 -12.85
C MET A 1 18.91 -0.29 -12.42
N VAL A 2 19.73 -0.49 -11.37
CA VAL A 2 19.98 -1.85 -10.84
C VAL A 2 18.73 -2.31 -10.10
N ALA A 3 18.21 -3.49 -10.42
CA ALA A 3 17.02 -4.04 -9.76
C ALA A 3 17.27 -4.21 -8.26
N ILE A 4 16.37 -3.66 -7.44
CA ILE A 4 16.32 -3.87 -5.99
C ILE A 4 15.70 -5.25 -5.78
N ASN A 5 16.28 -6.06 -4.89
CA ASN A 5 15.67 -7.32 -4.49
C ASN A 5 15.90 -7.57 -3.01
N GLY A 6 15.07 -8.46 -2.46
CA GLY A 6 15.06 -8.81 -1.04
C GLY A 6 13.93 -9.79 -0.73
N THR A 7 13.71 -10.03 0.56
CA THR A 7 12.54 -10.79 1.05
C THR A 7 11.58 -9.81 1.71
N TYR A 8 10.30 -9.84 1.38
CA TYR A 8 9.29 -9.01 2.04
C TYR A 8 8.32 -9.90 2.80
N ASP A 9 8.16 -9.68 4.10
CA ASP A 9 7.09 -10.24 4.92
C ASP A 9 6.10 -9.12 5.25
N VAL A 10 4.87 -9.25 4.78
CA VAL A 10 3.92 -8.15 4.73
C VAL A 10 2.53 -8.58 5.15
N MET A 11 1.87 -7.72 5.91
CA MET A 11 0.43 -7.71 6.13
C MET A 11 -0.21 -6.75 5.12
N LEU A 12 -1.15 -7.26 4.33
CA LEU A 12 -1.91 -6.48 3.36
C LEU A 12 -3.34 -6.27 3.89
N VAL A 13 -3.74 -5.00 4.02
CA VAL A 13 -5.07 -4.63 4.54
C VAL A 13 -5.77 -3.69 3.56
N PRO A 14 -6.61 -4.23 2.67
CA PRO A 14 -7.48 -3.41 1.84
C PRO A 14 -8.49 -2.68 2.71
N LEU A 15 -8.82 -1.44 2.37
CA LEU A 15 -9.82 -0.63 3.06
C LEU A 15 -10.64 0.16 2.02
N LEU A 16 -11.89 0.48 2.35
CA LEU A 16 -12.66 1.50 1.63
C LEU A 16 -12.51 2.84 2.36
N MET A 17 -11.94 3.84 1.68
CA MET A 17 -11.85 5.19 2.24
C MET A 17 -12.71 6.18 1.45
N PRO A 18 -13.27 7.22 2.10
CA PRO A 18 -14.01 8.26 1.39
C PRO A 18 -13.16 8.91 0.29
N ILE A 19 -13.75 9.11 -0.88
CA ILE A 19 -13.08 9.76 -2.01
C ILE A 19 -12.60 11.16 -1.61
N ALA A 20 -13.36 11.89 -0.79
CA ALA A 20 -12.98 13.22 -0.32
C ALA A 20 -11.62 13.22 0.42
N ASP A 21 -11.37 12.21 1.26
CA ASP A 21 -10.10 12.06 1.97
C ASP A 21 -8.98 11.62 1.02
N ILE A 22 -9.27 10.67 0.13
CA ILE A 22 -8.31 10.20 -0.86
C ILE A 22 -7.82 11.36 -1.74
N LEU A 23 -8.72 12.22 -2.21
CA LEU A 23 -8.34 13.40 -2.98
C LEU A 23 -7.46 14.37 -2.17
N ASN A 24 -7.58 14.42 -0.84
CA ASN A 24 -6.69 15.21 0.01
C ASN A 24 -5.31 14.57 0.20
N PHE A 25 -5.14 13.28 -0.11
CA PHE A 25 -3.83 12.62 -0.17
C PHE A 25 -3.06 13.04 -1.43
N LEU A 26 -3.77 13.17 -2.55
CA LEU A 26 -3.13 13.29 -3.86
C LEU A 26 -2.51 14.68 -4.13
N PRO A 27 -1.32 14.76 -4.76
CA PRO A 27 -0.76 16.01 -5.26
C PRO A 27 -1.68 16.66 -6.28
N PRO A 28 -1.61 18.00 -6.45
CA PRO A 28 -2.43 18.72 -7.44
C PRO A 28 -2.35 18.12 -8.85
N LYS A 29 -1.17 17.68 -9.29
CA LYS A 29 -0.95 17.08 -10.62
C LYS A 29 -1.69 15.75 -10.81
N VAL A 30 -1.86 14.96 -9.75
CA VAL A 30 -2.58 13.68 -9.81
C VAL A 30 -4.07 13.91 -9.54
N ARG A 31 -4.41 14.71 -8.52
CA ARG A 31 -5.80 15.01 -8.15
C ARG A 31 -6.63 15.59 -9.30
N SER A 32 -6.00 16.35 -10.19
CA SER A 32 -6.67 17.09 -11.26
C SER A 32 -6.73 16.35 -12.60
N ILE A 33 -6.42 15.04 -12.63
CA ILE A 33 -6.56 14.22 -13.85
C ILE A 33 -8.04 14.12 -14.23
N ASP A 34 -8.34 14.29 -15.52
CA ASP A 34 -9.67 14.14 -16.10
C ASP A 34 -9.68 13.05 -17.20
N PRO A 35 -10.64 12.10 -17.19
CA PRO A 35 -11.60 11.83 -16.12
C PRO A 35 -10.89 11.53 -14.79
N SER A 36 -11.58 11.71 -13.66
CA SER A 36 -11.12 11.54 -12.26
C SER A 36 -9.87 10.66 -12.11
N PRO A 37 -8.87 10.98 -11.26
CA PRO A 37 -7.70 10.09 -11.09
C PRO A 37 -8.04 8.67 -10.63
N LEU A 38 -9.20 8.50 -9.99
CA LEU A 38 -9.67 7.22 -9.46
C LEU A 38 -10.46 6.47 -10.55
N ILE A 39 -10.09 5.22 -10.82
CA ILE A 39 -10.82 4.34 -11.73
C ILE A 39 -11.81 3.51 -10.90
N PRO A 40 -13.12 3.59 -11.15
CA PRO A 40 -14.10 2.78 -10.43
C PRO A 40 -13.79 1.28 -10.52
N PHE A 41 -13.98 0.58 -9.42
CA PHE A 41 -13.89 -0.87 -9.33
C PHE A 41 -15.28 -1.48 -9.58
N THR A 42 -15.31 -2.68 -10.13
CA THR A 42 -16.51 -3.52 -10.16
C THR A 42 -16.71 -4.20 -8.81
N HIS A 43 -17.93 -4.65 -8.50
CA HIS A 43 -18.21 -5.38 -7.26
C HIS A 43 -17.37 -6.67 -7.14
N ASP A 44 -17.07 -7.33 -8.25
CA ASP A 44 -16.21 -8.51 -8.29
C ASP A 44 -14.76 -8.15 -7.93
N GLU A 45 -14.24 -7.03 -8.43
CA GLU A 45 -12.90 -6.55 -8.05
C GLU A 45 -12.83 -6.14 -6.57
N ILE A 46 -13.90 -5.57 -6.01
CA ILE A 46 -14.01 -5.28 -4.57
C ILE A 46 -14.01 -6.56 -3.74
N THR A 47 -14.82 -7.55 -4.15
CA THR A 47 -14.89 -8.85 -3.47
C THR A 47 -13.54 -9.58 -3.54
N ALA A 48 -12.83 -9.47 -4.67
CA ALA A 48 -11.50 -10.07 -4.84
C ALA A 48 -10.42 -9.42 -3.94
N LEU A 49 -10.63 -8.18 -3.49
CA LEU A 49 -9.84 -7.53 -2.44
C LEU A 49 -10.25 -7.96 -1.02
N GLY A 50 -11.26 -8.83 -0.86
CA GLY A 50 -11.88 -9.18 0.42
C GLY A 50 -12.58 -8.02 1.12
N LEU A 51 -13.01 -7.02 0.34
CA LEU A 51 -13.86 -5.93 0.81
C LEU A 51 -15.33 -6.27 0.54
N SER A 52 -16.23 -5.69 1.34
CA SER A 52 -17.67 -5.87 1.14
C SER A 52 -18.14 -5.07 -0.08
N ALA A 53 -18.64 -5.77 -1.10
CA ALA A 53 -19.24 -5.14 -2.28
C ALA A 53 -20.46 -4.27 -1.93
N ASP A 54 -21.23 -4.65 -0.91
CA ASP A 54 -22.42 -3.90 -0.46
C ASP A 54 -22.05 -2.55 0.18
N GLN A 55 -20.85 -2.43 0.72
CA GLN A 55 -20.33 -1.18 1.29
C GLN A 55 -19.65 -0.28 0.24
N TYR A 56 -19.40 -0.80 -0.96
CA TYR A 56 -18.74 -0.06 -2.02
C TYR A 56 -19.70 0.82 -2.81
N ASN A 57 -19.31 2.08 -2.98
CA ASN A 57 -20.01 3.03 -3.84
C ASN A 57 -18.99 3.88 -4.57
N ALA A 58 -18.87 3.69 -5.89
CA ALA A 58 -17.88 4.35 -6.74
C ALA A 58 -17.93 5.90 -6.73
N GLY A 59 -19.04 6.50 -6.29
CA GLY A 59 -19.17 7.95 -6.13
C GLY A 59 -18.81 8.46 -4.73
N THR A 60 -18.62 7.57 -3.75
CA THR A 60 -18.49 7.92 -2.33
C THR A 60 -17.17 7.44 -1.75
N ASN A 61 -16.78 6.21 -2.01
CA ASN A 61 -15.57 5.58 -1.46
C ASN A 61 -14.77 4.86 -2.54
N HIS A 62 -13.49 4.62 -2.24
CA HIS A 62 -12.57 3.99 -3.17
C HIS A 62 -11.57 3.09 -2.42
N PRO A 63 -11.11 1.98 -3.02
CA PRO A 63 -10.16 1.09 -2.38
C PRO A 63 -8.79 1.72 -2.18
N VAL A 64 -8.28 1.58 -0.96
CA VAL A 64 -6.88 1.78 -0.60
C VAL A 64 -6.33 0.48 0.00
N MET A 65 -5.01 0.41 0.16
CA MET A 65 -4.36 -0.71 0.83
C MET A 65 -3.32 -0.19 1.81
N LEU A 66 -3.36 -0.71 3.03
CA LEU A 66 -2.23 -0.62 3.95
C LEU A 66 -1.28 -1.79 3.65
N GLU A 67 -0.03 -1.49 3.33
CA GLU A 67 1.05 -2.48 3.27
C GLU A 67 1.93 -2.29 4.50
N LEU A 68 1.88 -3.24 5.44
CA LEU A 68 2.59 -3.15 6.72
C LEU A 68 3.57 -4.32 6.80
N GLY A 69 4.87 -4.08 6.75
CA GLY A 69 5.79 -5.20 6.70
C GLY A 69 7.24 -4.91 7.02
N TYR A 70 8.00 -6.00 7.00
CA TYR A 70 9.43 -6.03 7.23
C TYR A 70 10.14 -6.51 5.97
N GLN A 71 11.08 -5.71 5.51
CA GLN A 71 11.95 -6.03 4.38
C GLN A 71 13.28 -6.55 4.89
N ASP A 72 13.64 -7.76 4.47
CA ASP A 72 14.89 -8.42 4.83
C ASP A 72 15.91 -8.40 3.68
N HIS A 73 17.09 -7.84 3.97
CA HIS A 73 18.20 -7.70 3.03
C HIS A 73 17.77 -7.12 1.67
N THR A 74 17.08 -5.97 1.73
CA THR A 74 16.56 -5.28 0.55
C THR A 74 17.53 -4.21 0.05
N GLY A 75 17.86 -4.26 -1.24
CA GLY A 75 18.69 -3.23 -1.88
C GLY A 75 19.43 -3.74 -3.11
N PRO A 76 20.20 -2.87 -3.80
CA PRO A 76 21.14 -3.29 -4.82
C PRO A 76 22.38 -3.97 -4.20
N GLY A 77 23.13 -4.74 -4.99
CA GLY A 77 24.41 -5.33 -4.58
C GLY A 77 24.29 -6.65 -3.81
N PRO A 78 25.36 -7.17 -3.18
CA PRO A 78 25.35 -8.45 -2.46
C PRO A 78 24.45 -8.46 -1.22
N ARG A 79 23.74 -9.57 -0.95
CA ARG A 79 22.74 -9.69 0.13
C ARG A 79 23.27 -9.22 1.50
N PHE A 80 24.50 -9.60 1.87
CA PHE A 80 25.08 -9.34 3.19
C PHE A 80 25.34 -7.86 3.51
N PHE A 81 25.32 -6.97 2.51
CA PHE A 81 25.47 -5.53 2.70
C PHE A 81 24.14 -4.77 2.67
N ARG A 82 23.03 -5.46 2.41
CA ARG A 82 21.74 -4.81 2.24
C ARG A 82 21.05 -4.59 3.58
N PRO A 83 20.40 -3.45 3.78
CA PRO A 83 19.66 -3.18 4.99
C PRO A 83 18.44 -4.10 5.12
N SER A 84 18.02 -4.30 6.37
CA SER A 84 16.68 -4.79 6.71
C SER A 84 15.96 -3.72 7.53
N PHE A 85 14.65 -3.58 7.36
CA PHE A 85 13.89 -2.47 7.91
C PHE A 85 12.39 -2.76 7.96
N ASP A 86 11.71 -2.07 8.88
CA ASP A 86 10.26 -2.01 8.94
C ASP A 86 9.75 -0.89 8.03
N GLU A 87 8.60 -1.12 7.40
CA GLU A 87 7.98 -0.21 6.46
C GLU A 87 6.46 -0.29 6.54
N ALA A 88 5.79 0.86 6.54
CA ALA A 88 4.34 0.94 6.38
C ALA A 88 3.97 1.89 5.24
N LYS A 89 2.94 1.55 4.47
CA LYS A 89 2.49 2.34 3.33
C LYS A 89 0.97 2.45 3.33
N LEU A 90 0.48 3.60 2.87
CA LEU A 90 -0.90 3.76 2.42
C LEU A 90 -0.87 3.94 0.90
N GLU A 91 -1.61 3.10 0.19
CA GLU A 91 -1.59 3.05 -1.28
C GLU A 91 -3.00 3.18 -1.84
N VAL A 92 -3.16 4.01 -2.86
CA VAL A 92 -4.44 4.15 -3.58
C VAL A 92 -4.41 3.23 -4.79
N LEU A 93 -5.38 2.32 -4.88
CA LEU A 93 -5.44 1.31 -5.93
C LEU A 93 -6.17 1.86 -7.17
N GLY A 94 -5.99 1.26 -8.35
CA GLY A 94 -6.76 1.59 -9.56
C GLY A 94 -6.66 3.06 -9.98
N MET A 95 -5.43 3.57 -10.06
CA MET A 95 -5.15 4.97 -10.36
C MET A 95 -4.82 5.20 -11.84
N ARG A 96 -5.22 6.37 -12.35
CA ARG A 96 -4.75 6.93 -13.63
C ARG A 96 -3.40 7.61 -13.47
N HIS A 97 -2.57 7.59 -14.51
CA HIS A 97 -1.22 8.15 -14.44
C HIS A 97 -1.12 9.50 -15.17
N PRO A 98 -0.55 10.56 -14.56
CA PRO A 98 -0.57 11.92 -15.15
C PRO A 98 0.27 12.09 -16.43
N SER A 99 1.13 11.12 -16.79
CA SER A 99 1.86 11.16 -18.07
C SER A 99 1.08 10.60 -19.26
N LEU A 100 -0.05 9.93 -19.03
CA LEU A 100 -0.86 9.32 -20.07
C LEU A 100 -1.88 10.33 -20.61
N ASN A 101 -1.44 11.22 -21.50
CA ASN A 101 -2.28 12.26 -22.10
C ASN A 101 -3.39 11.65 -22.99
N GLY A 102 -4.52 11.25 -22.38
CA GLY A 102 -5.72 10.73 -23.06
C GLY A 102 -5.73 9.22 -23.31
N LYS A 103 -4.62 8.51 -23.09
CA LYS A 103 -4.57 7.03 -23.13
C LYS A 103 -4.70 6.42 -21.73
N GLN A 104 -5.65 6.94 -20.96
CA GLN A 104 -5.86 6.49 -19.58
C GLN A 104 -6.56 5.13 -19.57
N PRO A 105 -6.19 4.22 -18.65
CA PRO A 105 -6.97 3.01 -18.43
C PRO A 105 -8.39 3.35 -17.98
N SER A 106 -9.34 2.52 -18.45
CA SER A 106 -10.76 2.63 -18.13
C SER A 106 -11.25 1.57 -17.13
N SER A 107 -10.48 0.51 -16.90
CA SER A 107 -10.74 -0.53 -15.90
C SER A 107 -9.72 -0.49 -14.76
N ALA A 108 -10.17 -0.73 -13.54
CA ALA A 108 -9.32 -0.69 -12.35
C ALA A 108 -8.19 -1.72 -12.45
N GLU A 109 -8.46 -2.93 -12.94
CA GLU A 109 -7.42 -3.93 -13.23
C GLU A 109 -6.32 -3.51 -14.23
N LYS A 110 -6.47 -2.42 -14.97
CA LYS A 110 -5.41 -1.84 -15.83
C LYS A 110 -4.83 -0.55 -15.25
N GLY A 111 -5.36 -0.11 -14.11
CA GLY A 111 -4.84 1.01 -13.36
C GLY A 111 -3.54 0.70 -12.64
N PHE A 112 -2.96 1.75 -12.10
CA PHE A 112 -1.72 1.73 -11.34
C PHE A 112 -2.00 1.83 -9.84
N VAL A 113 -0.95 1.68 -9.05
CA VAL A 113 -0.99 1.98 -7.62
C VAL A 113 -0.26 3.29 -7.35
N TYR A 114 -0.86 4.14 -6.54
CA TYR A 114 -0.22 5.37 -6.08
C TYR A 114 0.27 5.23 -4.64
N LYS A 115 1.59 5.26 -4.44
CA LYS A 115 2.20 5.20 -3.11
C LYS A 115 2.19 6.59 -2.48
N GLN A 116 1.22 6.82 -1.59
CA GLN A 116 0.97 8.15 -1.03
C GLN A 116 2.08 8.60 -0.06
N LEU A 117 2.37 7.76 0.92
CA LEU A 117 3.37 8.03 1.95
C LEU A 117 3.95 6.70 2.41
N ILE A 118 5.27 6.64 2.43
CA ILE A 118 6.00 5.48 2.95
C ILE A 118 6.66 5.84 4.29
N LEU A 119 6.39 5.05 5.30
CA LEU A 119 6.86 5.24 6.67
C LEU A 119 7.95 4.20 6.93
N PHE A 120 9.19 4.62 7.08
CA PHE A 120 10.34 3.73 7.28
C PHE A 120 10.86 3.79 8.71
N SER A 121 11.33 2.67 9.24
CA SER A 121 12.16 2.66 10.46
C SER A 121 13.64 2.96 10.21
N ASN A 122 14.06 3.15 8.94
CA ASN A 122 15.45 3.37 8.54
C ASN A 122 15.68 4.78 7.97
N VAL A 123 16.63 5.52 8.56
CA VAL A 123 16.96 6.91 8.19
C VAL A 123 17.43 7.05 6.74
N LEU A 124 18.28 6.13 6.28
CA LEU A 124 18.85 6.17 4.93
C LEU A 124 17.76 5.98 3.88
N LEU A 125 16.81 5.08 4.14
CA LEU A 125 15.68 4.83 3.23
C LEU A 125 14.68 5.98 3.24
N ALA A 126 14.33 6.51 4.42
CA ALA A 126 13.47 7.69 4.51
C ALA A 126 14.08 8.89 3.75
N THR A 127 15.39 9.09 3.87
CA THR A 127 16.06 10.21 3.19
C THR A 127 16.20 9.96 1.68
N SER A 128 16.71 8.79 1.29
CA SER A 128 16.99 8.49 -0.12
C SER A 128 15.72 8.36 -0.97
N SER A 129 14.63 7.82 -0.41
CA SER A 129 13.34 7.71 -1.13
C SER A 129 12.75 9.07 -1.48
N ASN A 130 12.87 10.07 -0.60
CA ASN A 130 12.47 11.45 -0.88
C ASN A 130 13.35 12.10 -1.96
N LEU A 131 14.67 11.97 -1.83
CA LEU A 131 15.63 12.71 -2.67
C LEU A 131 15.87 12.09 -4.05
N ILE A 132 15.90 10.75 -4.13
CA ILE A 132 16.33 10.02 -5.33
C ILE A 132 15.13 9.42 -6.06
N ALA A 133 14.23 8.76 -5.32
CA ALA A 133 13.09 8.08 -5.93
C ALA A 133 11.88 9.01 -6.16
N GLY A 134 11.92 10.25 -5.66
CA GLY A 134 10.79 11.19 -5.77
C GLY A 134 9.54 10.70 -5.04
N LEU A 135 9.72 9.88 -4.00
CA LEU A 135 8.63 9.42 -3.14
C LEU A 135 8.39 10.44 -2.03
N ARG A 136 7.25 10.31 -1.36
CA ARG A 136 7.03 10.98 -0.08
C ARG A 136 7.25 9.95 1.02
N SER A 137 8.18 10.21 1.92
CA SER A 137 8.45 9.29 3.02
C SER A 137 8.85 10.00 4.31
N LYS A 138 8.71 9.27 5.42
CA LYS A 138 9.09 9.75 6.76
C LYS A 138 9.80 8.66 7.55
N LEU A 139 10.72 9.10 8.40
CA LEU A 139 11.27 8.27 9.46
C LEU A 139 10.23 8.17 10.58
N VAL A 140 9.95 6.95 11.03
CA VAL A 140 8.96 6.65 12.07
C VAL A 140 9.48 5.59 13.04
N THR A 141 8.75 5.42 14.14
CA THR A 141 8.92 4.28 15.04
C THR A 141 7.80 3.28 14.78
N ILE A 142 8.19 2.04 14.50
CA ILE A 142 7.28 0.91 14.29
C ILE A 142 7.43 -0.06 15.47
N THR A 143 6.31 -0.46 16.06
CA THR A 143 6.27 -1.34 17.23
C THR A 143 5.26 -2.47 17.04
N PRO A 144 5.63 -3.72 17.34
CA PRO A 144 6.99 -4.16 17.64
C PRO A 144 7.91 -4.05 16.40
N SER A 145 9.21 -3.94 16.63
CA SER A 145 10.19 -3.95 15.54
C SER A 145 10.25 -5.32 14.88
N LYS A 146 10.50 -5.33 13.58
CA LYS A 146 10.47 -6.52 12.72
C LYS A 146 9.10 -7.16 12.60
N SER A 147 8.01 -6.41 12.77
CA SER A 147 6.67 -6.92 12.51
C SER A 147 6.42 -6.99 11.00
N PRO A 148 5.75 -8.02 10.46
CA PRO A 148 5.27 -9.24 11.13
C PRO A 148 6.32 -10.34 11.30
N SER A 149 7.55 -10.19 10.77
CA SER A 149 8.60 -11.23 10.76
C SER A 149 9.08 -11.75 12.12
N ILE A 150 8.86 -11.02 13.20
CA ILE A 150 9.11 -11.49 14.56
C ILE A 150 8.15 -12.63 14.97
N TYR A 151 6.97 -12.68 14.36
CA TYR A 151 5.93 -13.66 14.70
C TYR A 151 6.06 -14.93 13.88
N SER A 152 5.71 -16.05 14.52
CA SER A 152 5.58 -17.34 13.86
C SER A 152 4.53 -17.28 12.74
N VAL A 153 4.61 -18.17 11.74
CA VAL A 153 3.62 -18.24 10.65
C VAL A 153 2.21 -18.47 11.21
N ASP A 154 2.13 -19.28 12.27
CA ASP A 154 0.89 -19.69 12.88
C ASP A 154 0.38 -18.77 14.00
N GLU A 155 1.03 -17.63 14.22
CA GLU A 155 0.70 -16.70 15.29
C GLU A 155 -0.79 -16.34 15.33
N ALA A 156 -1.38 -16.38 16.51
CA ALA A 156 -2.80 -16.06 16.68
C ALA A 156 -3.08 -14.56 16.53
N THR A 157 -2.14 -13.72 16.98
CA THR A 157 -2.29 -12.28 16.99
C THR A 157 -0.99 -11.60 16.56
N ILE A 158 -1.08 -10.69 15.59
CA ILE A 158 0.04 -9.86 15.14
C ILE A 158 -0.30 -8.40 15.42
N LEU A 159 0.65 -7.66 15.98
CA LEU A 159 0.52 -6.23 16.22
C LEU A 159 1.38 -5.44 15.22
N TYR A 160 0.85 -4.34 14.71
CA TYR A 160 1.59 -3.41 13.88
C TYR A 160 1.16 -1.96 14.17
N ASN A 161 1.99 -1.23 14.92
CA ASN A 161 1.75 0.17 15.25
C ASN A 161 2.84 1.05 14.66
N VAL A 162 2.43 2.14 14.03
CA VAL A 162 3.31 3.21 13.56
C VAL A 162 2.91 4.48 14.29
N LYS A 163 3.77 4.91 15.21
CA LYS A 163 3.50 6.04 16.11
C LYS A 163 3.02 7.27 15.33
N ASP A 164 1.87 7.81 15.73
CA ASP A 164 1.21 8.99 15.15
C ASP A 164 0.61 8.80 13.75
N TYR A 165 0.55 7.58 13.20
CA TYR A 165 -0.01 7.31 11.86
C TYR A 165 -1.08 6.24 11.83
N LEU A 166 -0.79 5.05 12.35
CA LEU A 166 -1.71 3.91 12.28
C LEU A 166 -1.47 2.90 13.38
N GLU A 167 -2.52 2.19 13.75
CA GLU A 167 -2.51 1.07 14.68
C GLU A 167 -3.33 -0.06 14.07
N VAL A 168 -2.75 -1.26 13.99
CA VAL A 168 -3.45 -2.44 13.48
C VAL A 168 -3.20 -3.64 14.37
N VAL A 169 -4.29 -4.32 14.71
CA VAL A 169 -4.29 -5.63 15.36
C VAL A 169 -4.82 -6.64 14.37
N PHE A 170 -4.06 -7.71 14.18
CA PHE A 170 -4.43 -8.82 13.32
C PHE A 170 -4.75 -10.04 14.17
N SER A 171 -5.86 -10.73 13.87
CA SER A 171 -6.28 -11.90 14.62
C SER A 171 -6.82 -13.01 13.71
N LYS A 172 -6.69 -14.28 14.12
CA LYS A 172 -7.13 -15.45 13.34
C LYS A 172 -8.55 -15.93 13.63
N ASP A 173 -9.25 -15.30 14.56
CA ASP A 173 -10.34 -15.86 15.36
C ASP A 173 -11.79 -15.62 14.87
N GLY A 174 -12.05 -15.60 13.56
CA GLY A 174 -13.42 -15.84 13.06
C GLY A 174 -13.82 -15.18 11.73
N GLU A 175 -14.60 -15.95 10.93
CA GLU A 175 -15.14 -15.76 9.57
C GLU A 175 -14.20 -15.13 8.51
N GLN A 176 -13.87 -15.97 7.53
CA GLN A 176 -12.73 -15.84 6.65
C GLN A 176 -12.90 -14.74 5.59
N GLY A 177 -11.88 -13.88 5.46
CA GLY A 177 -11.39 -13.56 4.12
C GLY A 177 -10.93 -14.87 3.49
N SER A 178 -11.58 -15.29 2.40
CA SER A 178 -11.26 -16.60 1.82
C SER A 178 -9.79 -16.63 1.36
N VAL A 179 -9.11 -17.77 1.51
CA VAL A 179 -7.78 -17.99 0.90
C VAL A 179 -7.85 -17.72 -0.62
N ALA A 180 -9.03 -17.87 -1.22
CA ALA A 180 -9.35 -17.41 -2.56
C ALA A 180 -9.58 -15.88 -2.57
N GLY A 181 -8.50 -15.12 -2.40
CA GLY A 181 -8.54 -13.66 -2.30
C GLY A 181 -7.26 -12.99 -2.77
N ASN A 182 -6.54 -13.62 -3.72
CA ASN A 182 -5.27 -13.15 -4.28
C ASN A 182 -5.30 -11.73 -4.88
N GLY A 183 -6.43 -11.02 -4.87
CA GLY A 183 -6.55 -9.64 -5.31
C GLY A 183 -5.59 -8.71 -4.56
N ALA A 184 -5.54 -8.77 -3.23
CA ALA A 184 -4.65 -7.91 -2.44
C ALA A 184 -3.17 -8.11 -2.82
N ILE A 185 -2.72 -9.37 -2.93
CA ILE A 185 -1.34 -9.71 -3.33
C ILE A 185 -1.06 -9.30 -4.77
N LYS A 186 -2.01 -9.54 -5.69
CA LYS A 186 -1.91 -9.09 -7.08
C LYS A 186 -1.74 -7.57 -7.15
N TRP A 187 -2.46 -6.83 -6.31
CA TRP A 187 -2.37 -5.37 -6.20
C TRP A 187 -1.05 -4.89 -5.60
N ALA A 188 -0.53 -5.55 -4.56
CA ALA A 188 0.79 -5.26 -3.99
C ALA A 188 1.92 -5.40 -5.04
N GLY A 189 1.75 -6.35 -5.98
CA GLY A 189 2.67 -6.55 -7.10
C GLY A 189 2.42 -5.68 -8.34
N ARG A 190 1.51 -4.71 -8.32
CA ARG A 190 1.21 -3.87 -9.49
C ARG A 190 2.29 -2.81 -9.75
N PRO A 191 2.43 -2.35 -11.01
CA PRO A 191 3.19 -1.14 -11.30
C PRO A 191 2.62 0.05 -10.52
N TRP A 192 3.52 0.78 -9.89
CA TRP A 192 3.19 1.88 -9.01
C TRP A 192 4.02 3.12 -9.31
N TYR A 193 3.52 4.26 -8.87
CA TYR A 193 4.19 5.54 -8.94
C TYR A 193 3.98 6.33 -7.66
N GLY A 194 4.81 7.34 -7.43
CA GLY A 194 4.75 8.18 -6.24
C GLY A 194 4.65 9.65 -6.58
N TRP A 195 4.95 10.48 -5.59
CA TRP A 195 4.77 11.93 -5.64
C TRP A 195 5.42 12.62 -6.85
N ALA A 196 6.66 12.25 -7.18
CA ALA A 196 7.48 12.89 -8.21
C ALA A 196 8.24 11.89 -9.10
N THR A 197 7.74 10.65 -9.25
CA THR A 197 8.42 9.57 -10.01
C THR A 197 8.44 9.75 -11.54
N GLY A 198 7.80 10.80 -12.08
CA GLY A 198 7.80 11.08 -13.53
C GLY A 198 6.87 10.15 -14.31
N ASP A 199 7.35 9.59 -15.43
CA ASP A 199 6.64 8.62 -16.29
C ASP A 199 7.09 7.16 -16.07
N THR A 200 8.05 6.96 -15.16
CA THR A 200 8.55 5.64 -14.79
C THR A 200 7.73 5.09 -13.63
N LEU A 201 7.22 3.88 -13.81
CA LEU A 201 6.57 3.08 -12.80
C LEU A 201 7.57 2.06 -12.27
N THR A 202 7.53 1.79 -10.97
CA THR A 202 8.25 0.66 -10.38
C THR A 202 7.27 -0.47 -10.10
N GLN A 203 7.69 -1.71 -10.30
CA GLN A 203 6.91 -2.89 -9.97
C GLN A 203 7.75 -3.83 -9.12
N PHE A 204 7.19 -4.34 -8.03
CA PHE A 204 7.78 -5.45 -7.29
C PHE A 204 7.18 -6.75 -7.79
N VAL A 205 8.02 -7.60 -8.36
CA VAL A 205 7.64 -8.92 -8.87
C VAL A 205 8.00 -9.92 -7.78
N PHE A 206 6.97 -10.40 -7.08
CA PHE A 206 7.09 -11.41 -6.03
C PHE A 206 7.20 -12.81 -6.65
N ASP A 207 8.03 -13.67 -6.05
CA ASP A 207 8.04 -15.11 -6.32
C ASP A 207 6.82 -15.76 -5.64
N ALA A 208 5.67 -15.63 -6.29
CA ALA A 208 4.41 -16.20 -5.81
C ALA A 208 4.29 -17.71 -6.08
N GLU A 209 5.17 -18.28 -6.90
CA GLU A 209 5.23 -19.72 -7.15
C GLU A 209 5.93 -20.44 -6.00
N HIS A 210 6.92 -19.80 -5.38
CA HIS A 210 7.67 -20.34 -4.24
C HIS A 210 7.70 -19.37 -3.06
N PRO A 211 6.54 -19.03 -2.47
CA PRO A 211 6.50 -18.13 -1.33
C PRO A 211 7.13 -18.81 -0.10
N LYS A 212 7.81 -18.01 0.73
CA LYS A 212 8.32 -18.47 2.03
C LYS A 212 7.20 -18.66 3.04
N ILE A 213 6.19 -17.80 2.96
CA ILE A 213 4.91 -17.92 3.66
C ILE A 213 3.82 -17.69 2.62
N ALA A 214 3.06 -18.75 2.31
CA ALA A 214 1.88 -18.65 1.47
C ALA A 214 0.85 -17.68 2.10
N PRO A 215 -0.11 -17.14 1.33
CA PRO A 215 -1.09 -16.18 1.86
C PRO A 215 -1.86 -16.76 3.06
N VAL A 216 -1.67 -16.16 4.24
CA VAL A 216 -2.38 -16.54 5.47
C VAL A 216 -3.42 -15.48 5.81
N PRO A 217 -4.71 -15.83 5.88
CA PRO A 217 -5.76 -14.86 6.19
C PRO A 217 -5.74 -14.45 7.67
N TYR A 218 -6.00 -13.17 7.91
CA TYR A 218 -6.23 -12.56 9.22
C TYR A 218 -7.43 -11.61 9.13
N LYS A 219 -8.06 -11.38 10.28
CA LYS A 219 -8.94 -10.24 10.51
C LYS A 219 -8.09 -9.06 11.00
N ALA A 220 -8.30 -7.88 10.46
CA ALA A 220 -7.61 -6.66 10.88
C ALA A 220 -8.60 -5.66 11.50
N ASP A 221 -8.28 -5.23 12.72
CA ASP A 221 -8.90 -4.06 13.35
C ASP A 221 -7.92 -2.90 13.21
N THR A 222 -8.33 -1.87 12.49
CA THR A 222 -7.44 -0.80 12.02
C THR A 222 -7.87 0.56 12.56
N ARG A 223 -6.88 1.39 12.89
CA ARG A 223 -7.05 2.80 13.21
C ARG A 223 -6.05 3.58 12.36
N VAL A 224 -6.54 4.48 11.51
CA VAL A 224 -5.71 5.29 10.61
C VAL A 224 -5.92 6.77 10.91
N ARG A 225 -4.84 7.49 11.21
CA ARG A 225 -4.86 8.94 11.37
C ARG A 225 -4.89 9.62 10.01
N VAL A 226 -6.06 9.67 9.39
CA VAL A 226 -6.32 10.22 8.05
C VAL A 226 -5.56 11.52 7.74
N PRO A 227 -5.60 12.57 8.59
CA PRO A 227 -4.92 13.83 8.28
C PRO A 227 -3.39 13.71 8.23
N ALA A 228 -2.78 12.70 8.84
CA ALA A 228 -1.33 12.48 8.78
C ALA A 228 -0.84 12.11 7.37
N PHE A 229 -1.77 11.64 6.52
CA PHE A 229 -1.51 11.25 5.13
C PHE A 229 -1.83 12.36 4.13
N TYR A 230 -2.44 13.48 4.54
CA TYR A 230 -2.78 14.57 3.61
C TYR A 230 -1.54 15.10 2.89
N ASP A 231 -1.71 15.46 1.62
CA ASP A 231 -0.76 16.22 0.83
C ASP A 231 -0.37 17.50 1.62
N PRO A 232 0.93 17.90 1.65
CA PRO A 232 1.35 19.20 2.14
C PRO A 232 0.47 20.38 1.67
N SER A 233 -0.02 20.40 0.43
CA SER A 233 -0.91 21.46 -0.08
C SER A 233 -2.30 21.48 0.56
N LYS A 234 -2.67 20.40 1.25
CA LYS A 234 -3.92 20.23 2.01
C LYS A 234 -3.71 20.17 3.52
N ALA A 235 -2.50 20.43 4.01
CA ALA A 235 -2.18 20.38 5.44
C ALA A 235 -3.05 21.30 6.31
N SER A 236 -3.52 22.43 5.78
CA SER A 236 -4.41 23.35 6.51
C SER A 236 -5.78 22.74 6.83
N LEU A 237 -6.21 21.70 6.11
CA LEU A 237 -7.46 20.99 6.36
C LEU A 237 -7.34 19.96 7.48
N ALA A 238 -6.12 19.54 7.82
CA ALA A 238 -5.87 18.46 8.78
C ALA A 238 -6.51 18.73 10.16
N GLY A 239 -6.46 19.98 10.64
CA GLY A 239 -7.02 20.36 11.94
C GLY A 239 -8.54 20.36 12.02
N ALA A 240 -9.24 20.29 10.87
CA ALA A 240 -10.69 20.26 10.80
C ALA A 240 -11.26 18.84 10.69
N VAL A 241 -10.41 17.81 10.53
CA VAL A 241 -10.84 16.42 10.41
C VAL A 241 -11.30 15.89 11.77
N GLN A 242 -12.57 15.51 11.88
CA GLN A 242 -13.16 14.95 13.09
C GLN A 242 -14.10 13.79 12.71
N PRO A 243 -13.90 12.57 13.26
CA PRO A 243 -12.77 12.17 14.10
C PRO A 243 -11.44 12.16 13.33
N GLU A 244 -10.34 12.41 14.03
CA GLU A 244 -8.99 12.36 13.44
C GLU A 244 -8.56 10.93 13.07
N TRP A 245 -9.04 9.95 13.84
CA TRP A 245 -8.81 8.52 13.59
C TRP A 245 -10.01 7.93 12.88
N SER A 246 -9.77 7.35 11.71
CA SER A 246 -10.72 6.47 11.04
C SER A 246 -10.50 5.07 11.55
N GLU A 247 -11.55 4.47 12.11
CA GLU A 247 -11.52 3.14 12.70
C GLU A 247 -12.32 2.20 11.80
N THR A 248 -11.73 1.05 11.47
CA THR A 248 -12.37 0.01 10.68
C THR A 248 -12.07 -1.33 11.31
N ASP A 249 -13.12 -1.99 11.79
CA ASP A 249 -13.03 -3.26 12.48
C ASP A 249 -13.34 -4.42 11.53
N GLY A 250 -12.62 -5.52 11.71
CA GLY A 250 -12.93 -6.78 11.08
C GLY A 250 -12.74 -6.85 9.57
N VAL A 251 -11.74 -6.15 9.06
CA VAL A 251 -11.45 -6.17 7.62
C VAL A 251 -10.60 -7.40 7.28
N ALA A 252 -10.87 -8.02 6.13
CA ALA A 252 -10.03 -9.09 5.62
C ALA A 252 -8.60 -8.58 5.36
N SER A 253 -7.62 -9.38 5.75
CA SER A 253 -6.21 -9.09 5.55
C SER A 253 -5.41 -10.37 5.34
N TRP A 254 -4.19 -10.24 4.80
CA TRP A 254 -3.34 -11.39 4.52
C TRP A 254 -1.91 -11.12 4.95
N ARG A 255 -1.30 -12.10 5.61
CA ARG A 255 0.16 -12.20 5.73
C ARG A 255 0.70 -12.93 4.52
N PHE A 256 1.77 -12.41 3.93
CA PHE A 256 2.45 -13.01 2.81
C PHE A 256 3.95 -12.76 2.93
N GLN A 257 4.77 -13.79 2.65
CA GLN A 257 6.22 -13.62 2.58
C GLN A 257 6.79 -14.24 1.32
N ALA A 258 7.49 -13.43 0.52
CA ALA A 258 8.17 -13.90 -0.67
C ALA A 258 9.45 -13.11 -0.95
N ASP A 259 10.36 -13.73 -1.70
CA ASP A 259 11.41 -12.99 -2.37
C ASP A 259 10.82 -12.18 -3.52
N TYR A 260 11.43 -11.04 -3.82
CA TYR A 260 10.98 -10.18 -4.91
C TYR A 260 12.17 -9.52 -5.62
N TYR A 261 11.94 -9.06 -6.84
CA TYR A 261 12.80 -8.10 -7.51
C TYR A 261 12.00 -6.92 -8.06
N SER A 262 12.63 -5.77 -8.16
CA SER A 262 12.06 -4.58 -8.76
C SER A 262 12.34 -4.52 -10.25
N LYS A 263 11.39 -3.99 -11.02
CA LYS A 263 11.61 -3.56 -12.40
C LYS A 263 10.96 -2.21 -12.62
N ASP A 264 11.57 -1.43 -13.50
CA ASP A 264 11.05 -0.15 -13.93
C ASP A 264 10.38 -0.31 -15.30
N ILE A 265 9.19 0.25 -15.47
CA ILE A 265 8.40 0.19 -16.70
C ILE A 265 7.89 1.60 -17.01
N LYS A 266 7.83 2.00 -18.28
CA LYS A 266 7.20 3.28 -18.63
C LYS A 266 5.69 3.17 -18.53
N ALA A 267 5.04 4.23 -18.05
CA ALA A 267 3.59 4.25 -17.91
C ALA A 267 2.86 3.92 -19.22
N ALA A 268 3.42 4.35 -20.37
CA ALA A 268 2.86 4.07 -21.69
C ALA A 268 2.92 2.58 -22.09
N ASP A 269 3.87 1.82 -21.54
CA ASP A 269 4.08 0.39 -21.85
C ASP A 269 3.31 -0.52 -20.89
N ALA A 270 2.69 0.04 -19.85
CA ALA A 270 2.02 -0.69 -18.78
C ALA A 270 0.49 -0.72 -18.90
N VAL A 271 -0.09 -0.12 -19.95
CA VAL A 271 -1.55 -0.03 -20.22
C VAL A 271 -1.98 -1.05 -21.28
#